data_AF-E8X5P5-F1
#
_entry.id   AF-E8X5P5-F1
#
_cell.length_a   1.000
_cell.length_b   1.000
_cell.length_c   1.000
_cell.angle_alpha   90.00
_cell.angle_beta   90.00
_cell.angle_gamma   90.00
#
_symmetry.space_group_name_H-M   'P 1'
#
loop_
_entity.id
_entity.type
_entity.pdbx_description
1 polymer ?
#
loop_
_entity_poly.entity_id
_entity_poly.type
_entity_poly.pdbx_seq_one_letter_code
_entity_poly.pdbx_strand_id
1 'polypeptide(L)'
;MKILGQLLLVGVVVFVLLQAVRPSIPAPAATAELQAPPQVMQVLRKDCYSCHSNERRLAWFDEIVPGYWLVRHDILTAREHVNFSTIGAKPAAMQKATLFEAVNMIQLGAMPLPQFTALHPDAKVTPEELSILKAYLAPWSPVAPAAPKTDAAVTAPAAALVSLTSVLPEFDGFTFDGSFEGWKPLSTTDRGDNNTFRFILGNEIAVKAAQSGNISPWPDGAQFAKVAWQQEPGADGLVHPGKFVQVELMRKDAQRYKNQEGWGWGRWRGMDLKPYGKDAKFVNECTSCHQPVKGDDYVYTMPITPAKVAKVEVVNNHAAALPASLPYQPLGWNAITMYVDPKTHTMATLYGNDAAVKATGARGAIAAGAVSYPAGAVLALVTWVQRDDPHWFGARIADSPQAVEFVEVGATHAYRRYAGDGLPEDRREAGLAMQRTAFVTGLAPARLP
;
A
#
# COMPACT_ATOMS: atom_id res chain seq x y z
N MET A 1 39.50 46.45 17.76
CA MET A 1 39.79 45.39 18.76
C MET A 1 38.86 45.42 19.96
N LYS A 2 38.67 46.56 20.67
CA LYS A 2 37.77 46.64 21.85
C LYS A 2 36.30 46.27 21.56
N ILE A 3 35.74 46.79 20.47
CA ILE A 3 34.35 46.52 20.06
C ILE A 3 34.15 45.03 19.71
N LEU A 4 35.12 44.41 19.02
CA LEU A 4 35.07 42.98 18.68
C LEU A 4 35.13 42.10 19.95
N GLY A 5 35.96 42.46 20.93
CA GLY A 5 36.02 41.77 22.23
C GLY A 5 34.73 41.91 23.05
N GLN A 6 34.10 43.09 23.02
CA GLN A 6 32.80 43.32 23.68
C GLN A 6 31.67 42.52 23.01
N LEU A 7 31.63 42.48 21.68
CA LEU A 7 30.65 41.67 20.95
C LEU A 7 30.82 40.16 21.21
N LEU A 8 32.06 39.68 21.29
CA LEU A 8 32.36 38.28 21.61
C LEU A 8 31.94 37.94 23.05
N LEU A 9 32.23 38.82 24.01
CA LEU A 9 31.80 38.65 25.40
C LEU A 9 30.27 38.64 25.52
N VAL A 10 29.57 39.56 24.85
CA VAL A 10 28.10 39.58 24.81
C VAL A 10 27.57 38.27 24.21
N GLY A 11 28.15 37.80 23.10
CA GLY A 11 27.78 36.53 22.48
C GLY A 11 27.95 35.32 23.42
N VAL A 12 29.06 35.26 24.15
CA VAL A 12 29.31 34.20 25.15
C VAL A 12 28.30 34.27 26.30
N VAL A 13 28.02 35.47 26.83
CA VAL A 13 27.02 35.65 27.90
C VAL A 13 25.64 35.21 27.42
N VAL A 14 25.22 35.64 26.22
CA VAL A 14 23.95 35.21 25.62
C VAL A 14 23.91 33.69 25.43
N PHE A 15 24.98 33.09 24.92
CA PHE A 15 25.08 31.64 24.74
C PHE A 15 24.93 30.88 26.06
N VAL A 16 25.61 31.32 27.13
CA VAL A 16 25.51 30.73 28.47
C VAL A 16 24.10 30.87 29.04
N LEU A 17 23.48 32.05 28.90
CA LEU A 17 22.10 32.28 29.34
C LEU A 17 21.11 31.39 28.57
N LEU A 18 21.31 31.19 27.26
CA LEU A 18 20.47 30.33 26.45
C LEU A 18 20.50 28.87 26.91
N GLN A 19 21.63 28.37 27.45
CA GLN A 19 21.70 26.99 27.97
C GLN A 19 20.74 26.73 29.14
N ALA A 20 20.27 27.77 29.85
CA ALA A 20 19.27 27.63 30.91
C ALA A 20 17.87 27.30 30.37
N VAL A 21 17.58 27.63 29.10
CA VAL A 21 16.30 27.33 28.45
C VAL A 21 16.37 25.94 27.82
N ARG A 22 16.43 24.90 28.66
CA ARG A 22 16.60 23.51 28.23
C ARG A 22 15.51 22.60 28.80
N PRO A 23 14.29 22.60 28.25
CA PRO A 23 13.19 21.79 28.75
C PRO A 23 13.52 20.30 28.68
N SER A 24 13.28 19.51 29.72
CA SER A 24 13.70 18.11 29.75
C SER A 24 13.04 17.25 28.66
N ILE A 25 13.74 16.17 28.27
CA ILE A 25 13.17 15.05 27.53
C ILE A 25 12.65 14.04 28.56
N PRO A 26 11.34 13.76 28.61
CA PRO A 26 10.79 12.78 29.54
C PRO A 26 11.43 11.40 29.34
N ALA A 27 11.77 10.70 30.42
CA ALA A 27 12.35 9.36 30.38
C ALA A 27 11.67 8.43 31.41
N PRO A 28 10.36 8.16 31.27
CA PRO A 28 9.65 7.27 32.18
C PRO A 28 10.18 5.83 32.03
N ALA A 29 10.07 5.03 33.09
CA ALA A 29 10.47 3.64 33.06
C ALA A 29 9.75 2.88 31.93
N ALA A 30 10.45 1.94 31.30
CA ALA A 30 9.83 1.06 30.31
C ALA A 30 8.74 0.22 30.96
N THR A 31 7.57 0.14 30.31
CA THR A 31 6.41 -0.58 30.84
C THR A 31 6.22 -1.93 30.14
N ALA A 32 6.58 -2.02 28.86
CA ALA A 32 6.54 -3.25 28.08
C ALA A 32 7.42 -3.12 26.84
N GLU A 33 8.60 -3.72 26.88
CA GLU A 33 9.54 -3.71 25.75
C GLU A 33 9.20 -4.75 24.69
N LEU A 34 9.65 -4.50 23.45
CA LEU A 34 9.58 -5.47 22.37
C LEU A 34 10.35 -6.75 22.73
N GLN A 35 9.73 -7.90 22.49
CA GLN A 35 10.38 -9.20 22.59
C GLN A 35 10.77 -9.69 21.19
N ALA A 36 12.06 -9.71 20.89
CA ALA A 36 12.59 -10.15 19.61
C ALA A 36 13.94 -10.90 19.79
N PRO A 37 14.38 -11.67 18.78
CA PRO A 37 15.67 -12.37 18.84
C PRO A 37 16.84 -11.42 19.16
N PRO A 38 17.91 -11.91 19.82
CA PRO A 38 19.03 -11.06 20.25
C PRO A 38 19.65 -10.22 19.13
N GLN A 39 19.79 -10.78 17.93
CA GLN A 39 20.32 -10.07 16.76
C GLN A 39 19.43 -8.90 16.33
N VAL A 40 18.11 -9.07 16.37
CA VAL A 40 17.15 -8.00 16.05
C VAL A 40 17.21 -6.91 17.12
N MET A 41 17.22 -7.31 18.40
CA MET A 41 17.33 -6.36 19.51
C MET A 41 18.65 -5.59 19.50
N GLN A 42 19.75 -6.20 19.03
CA GLN A 42 21.03 -5.53 18.87
C GLN A 42 20.94 -4.39 17.85
N VAL A 43 20.36 -4.64 16.67
CA VAL A 43 20.13 -3.61 15.64
C VAL A 43 19.26 -2.49 16.20
N LEU A 44 18.10 -2.83 16.78
CA LEU A 44 17.18 -1.82 17.31
C LEU A 44 17.82 -0.96 18.41
N ARG A 45 18.57 -1.58 19.34
CA ARG A 45 19.23 -0.85 20.43
C ARG A 45 20.37 0.05 19.95
N LYS A 46 21.06 -0.33 18.87
CA LYS A 46 22.12 0.47 18.25
C LYS A 46 21.53 1.66 17.50
N ASP A 47 20.61 1.42 16.57
CA ASP A 47 20.23 2.41 15.56
C ASP A 47 18.93 3.17 15.91
N CYS A 48 18.07 2.60 16.75
CA CYS A 48 16.71 3.15 16.95
C CYS A 48 16.46 3.68 18.37
N TYR A 49 17.05 3.07 19.41
CA TYR A 49 16.68 3.36 20.81
C TYR A 49 17.03 4.77 21.27
N SER A 50 18.01 5.45 20.65
CA SER A 50 18.34 6.84 20.98
C SER A 50 17.15 7.78 20.82
N CYS A 51 16.31 7.54 19.80
CA CYS A 51 15.13 8.36 19.52
C CYS A 51 13.82 7.66 19.90
N HIS A 52 13.70 6.37 19.59
CA HIS A 52 12.45 5.60 19.72
C HIS A 52 12.35 4.80 21.03
N SER A 53 13.06 5.17 22.09
CA SER A 53 12.86 4.57 23.42
C SER A 53 12.86 5.64 24.50
N ASN A 54 12.39 5.30 25.70
CA ASN A 54 12.48 6.20 26.87
C ASN A 54 13.91 6.31 27.43
N GLU A 55 14.87 5.54 26.91
CA GLU A 55 16.26 5.63 27.35
C GLU A 55 16.86 6.98 26.93
N ARG A 56 17.64 7.59 27.83
CA ARG A 56 18.31 8.86 27.56
C ARG A 56 19.72 8.60 27.03
N ARG A 57 19.82 8.39 25.71
CA ARG A 57 21.09 8.18 24.99
C ARG A 57 21.38 9.37 24.07
N LEU A 58 21.80 10.49 24.66
CA LEU A 58 22.21 11.69 23.92
C LEU A 58 23.73 11.74 23.84
N ALA A 59 24.28 12.18 22.70
CA ALA A 59 25.67 12.59 22.68
C ALA A 59 25.83 13.88 23.49
N TRP A 60 27.03 14.13 24.02
CA TRP A 60 27.29 15.31 24.85
C TRP A 60 27.00 16.63 24.10
N PHE A 61 27.18 16.66 22.79
CA PHE A 61 26.94 17.86 21.97
C PHE A 61 25.46 18.05 21.63
N ASP A 62 24.65 16.99 21.62
CA ASP A 62 23.19 17.08 21.49
C ASP A 62 22.55 17.76 22.71
N GLU A 63 23.27 17.81 23.83
CA GLU A 63 22.83 18.46 25.05
C GLU A 63 22.94 20.00 25.00
N ILE A 64 23.57 20.56 23.97
CA ILE A 64 23.90 21.99 23.85
C ILE A 64 22.79 22.73 23.07
N VAL A 65 22.27 23.81 23.65
CA VAL A 65 21.29 24.72 23.01
C VAL A 65 22.00 25.60 21.97
N PRO A 66 21.39 25.89 20.80
CA PRO A 66 20.00 25.57 20.41
C PRO A 66 19.79 24.19 19.77
N GLY A 67 20.85 23.43 19.46
CA GLY A 67 20.74 22.10 18.85
C GLY A 67 19.87 21.14 19.66
N TYR A 68 19.96 21.21 20.98
CA TYR A 68 19.12 20.46 21.91
C TYR A 68 17.61 20.61 21.65
N TRP A 69 17.14 21.78 21.22
CA TRP A 69 15.70 21.96 20.97
C TRP A 69 15.22 21.15 19.77
N LEU A 70 16.04 21.06 18.72
CA LEU A 70 15.76 20.22 17.56
C LEU A 70 15.80 18.74 17.96
N VAL A 71 16.85 18.31 18.67
CA VAL A 71 16.97 16.93 19.17
C VAL A 71 15.78 16.55 20.04
N ARG A 72 15.38 17.43 20.96
CA ARG A 72 14.20 17.23 21.80
C ARG A 72 12.93 17.11 20.97
N HIS A 73 12.74 17.97 19.97
CA HIS A 73 11.58 17.91 19.10
C HIS A 73 11.54 16.57 18.36
N ASP A 74 12.63 16.19 17.69
CA ASP A 74 12.72 14.96 16.91
C ASP A 74 12.51 13.71 17.78
N ILE A 75 13.07 13.66 18.99
CA ILE A 75 12.84 12.53 19.92
C ILE A 75 11.39 12.44 20.37
N LEU A 76 10.74 13.57 20.67
CA LEU A 76 9.34 13.56 21.08
C LEU A 76 8.43 13.10 19.94
N THR A 77 8.64 13.64 18.73
CA THR A 77 7.91 13.21 17.53
C THR A 77 8.18 11.74 17.21
N ALA A 78 9.43 11.28 17.25
CA ALA A 78 9.79 9.89 17.02
C ALA A 78 9.04 8.92 17.96
N ARG A 79 8.92 9.27 19.26
CA ARG A 79 8.24 8.47 20.27
C ARG A 79 6.71 8.46 20.12
N GLU A 80 6.12 9.46 19.49
CA GLU A 80 4.69 9.48 19.15
C GLU A 80 4.36 8.44 18.07
N HIS A 81 5.27 8.24 17.10
CA HIS A 81 5.12 7.21 16.07
C HIS A 81 5.46 5.82 16.60
N VAL A 82 6.64 5.66 17.20
CA VAL A 82 7.14 4.37 17.71
C VAL A 82 7.93 4.57 18.99
N ASN A 83 7.57 3.82 20.04
CA ASN A 83 8.32 3.79 21.29
C ASN A 83 8.56 2.35 21.78
N PHE A 84 9.79 1.87 21.62
CA PHE A 84 10.25 0.53 22.00
C PHE A 84 10.15 0.23 23.50
N SER A 85 10.08 1.24 24.36
CA SER A 85 9.86 1.05 25.80
C SER A 85 8.41 0.72 26.16
N THR A 86 7.47 0.86 25.22
CA THR A 86 6.03 0.65 25.44
C THR A 86 5.36 -0.24 24.38
N ILE A 87 6.02 -0.49 23.24
CA ILE A 87 5.45 -1.22 22.11
C ILE A 87 5.00 -2.63 22.48
N GLY A 88 5.64 -3.28 23.45
CA GLY A 88 5.29 -4.63 23.92
C GLY A 88 3.89 -4.74 24.52
N ALA A 89 3.29 -3.62 24.95
CA ALA A 89 1.92 -3.59 25.46
C ALA A 89 0.86 -3.66 24.35
N LYS A 90 1.24 -3.39 23.09
CA LYS A 90 0.32 -3.49 21.95
C LYS A 90 0.11 -4.97 21.57
N PRO A 91 -1.06 -5.34 21.01
CA PRO A 91 -1.25 -6.64 20.38
C PRO A 91 -0.16 -6.97 19.34
N ALA A 92 0.25 -8.24 19.25
CA ALA A 92 1.36 -8.68 18.40
C ALA A 92 1.21 -8.25 16.93
N ALA A 93 -0.01 -8.26 16.38
CA ALA A 93 -0.27 -7.80 15.02
C ALA A 93 0.05 -6.30 14.82
N MET A 94 -0.26 -5.46 15.82
CA MET A 94 0.08 -4.03 15.79
C MET A 94 1.58 -3.79 15.98
N GLN A 95 2.25 -4.59 16.82
CA GLN A 95 3.71 -4.54 16.94
C GLN A 95 4.35 -4.86 15.58
N LYS A 96 3.92 -5.95 14.93
CA LYS A 96 4.40 -6.36 13.60
C LYS A 96 4.17 -5.27 12.54
N ALA A 97 2.96 -4.69 12.49
CA ALA A 97 2.64 -3.62 11.54
C ALA A 97 3.54 -2.38 11.74
N THR A 98 3.77 -1.99 12.99
CA THR A 98 4.66 -0.87 13.34
C THR A 98 6.10 -1.12 12.87
N LEU A 99 6.60 -2.34 13.06
CA LEU A 99 7.93 -2.73 12.62
C LEU A 99 8.04 -2.81 11.08
N PHE A 100 6.99 -3.27 10.40
CA PHE A 100 6.92 -3.23 8.93
C PHE A 100 7.02 -1.80 8.39
N GLU A 101 6.28 -0.87 9.00
CA GLU A 101 6.37 0.55 8.65
C GLU A 101 7.79 1.08 8.88
N ALA A 102 8.39 0.81 10.04
CA ALA A 102 9.77 1.21 10.32
C ALA A 102 10.78 0.67 9.29
N VAL A 103 10.67 -0.61 8.91
CA VAL A 103 11.54 -1.21 7.87
C VAL A 103 11.31 -0.58 6.51
N ASN A 104 10.08 -0.20 6.16
CA ASN A 104 9.78 0.54 4.93
C ASN A 104 10.39 1.93 4.94
N MET A 105 10.30 2.66 6.06
CA MET A 105 10.93 3.97 6.21
C MET A 105 12.45 3.88 6.05
N ILE A 106 13.08 2.83 6.57
CA ILE A 106 14.52 2.58 6.41
C ILE A 106 14.86 2.24 4.95
N GLN A 107 14.08 1.34 4.32
CA GLN A 107 14.28 0.95 2.92
C GLN A 107 14.22 2.16 1.97
N LEU A 108 13.32 3.10 2.24
CA LEU A 108 13.15 4.32 1.44
C LEU A 108 14.14 5.44 1.82
N GLY A 109 15.04 5.19 2.78
CA GLY A 109 16.02 6.18 3.25
C GLY A 109 15.41 7.35 4.01
N ALA A 110 14.14 7.24 4.43
CA ALA A 110 13.48 8.23 5.28
C ALA A 110 13.92 8.13 6.74
N MET A 111 14.38 6.95 7.15
CA MET A 111 14.93 6.70 8.49
C MET A 111 16.29 5.95 8.42
N PRO A 112 17.24 6.29 9.31
CA PRO A 112 17.22 7.43 10.20
C PRO A 112 17.30 8.76 9.42
N LEU A 113 16.91 9.88 10.06
CA LEU A 113 16.89 11.18 9.40
C LEU A 113 18.27 11.53 8.79
N PRO A 114 18.36 11.95 7.51
CA PRO A 114 19.66 12.23 6.87
C PRO A 114 20.51 13.25 7.64
N GLN A 115 19.91 14.33 8.15
CA GLN A 115 20.60 15.34 8.95
C GLN A 115 21.12 14.80 10.28
N PHE A 116 20.45 13.79 10.86
CA PHE A 116 20.90 13.14 12.09
C PHE A 116 22.12 12.28 11.81
N THR A 117 22.07 11.42 10.77
CA THR A 117 23.20 10.54 10.41
C THR A 117 24.45 11.29 9.93
N ALA A 118 24.31 12.54 9.49
CA ALA A 118 25.46 13.40 9.17
C ALA A 118 26.32 13.74 10.41
N LEU A 119 25.70 13.81 11.60
CA LEU A 119 26.36 14.07 12.88
C LEU A 119 26.54 12.80 13.72
N HIS A 120 25.74 11.77 13.44
CA HIS A 120 25.69 10.47 14.12
C HIS A 120 25.83 9.31 13.11
N PRO A 121 27.01 9.15 12.48
CA PRO A 121 27.22 8.16 11.41
C PRO A 121 27.11 6.71 11.91
N ASP A 122 27.30 6.49 13.21
CA ASP A 122 27.18 5.22 13.91
C ASP A 122 25.73 4.72 14.03
N ALA A 123 24.75 5.64 13.94
CA ALA A 123 23.33 5.30 13.96
C ALA A 123 22.78 4.88 12.58
N LYS A 124 23.63 4.82 11.54
CA LYS A 124 23.23 4.39 10.20
C LYS A 124 22.97 2.88 10.18
N VAL A 125 21.76 2.51 9.77
CA VAL A 125 21.39 1.11 9.50
C VAL A 125 22.12 0.61 8.25
N THR A 126 22.91 -0.45 8.38
CA THR A 126 23.59 -1.07 7.23
C THR A 126 22.65 -1.96 6.40
N PRO A 127 22.99 -2.30 5.15
CA PRO A 127 22.23 -3.26 4.35
C PRO A 127 22.05 -4.62 5.05
N GLU A 128 23.07 -5.09 5.78
CA GLU A 128 23.04 -6.33 6.55
C GLU A 128 22.06 -6.22 7.72
N GLU A 129 22.10 -5.11 8.46
CA GLU A 129 21.16 -4.84 9.57
C GLU A 129 19.72 -4.74 9.07
N LEU A 130 19.49 -4.06 7.94
CA LEU A 130 18.17 -4.02 7.29
C LEU A 130 17.71 -5.42 6.87
N SER A 131 18.61 -6.27 6.37
CA SER A 131 18.29 -7.66 6.03
C SER A 131 17.87 -8.47 7.26
N ILE A 132 18.52 -8.26 8.42
CA ILE A 132 18.14 -8.90 9.69
C ILE A 132 16.71 -8.50 10.08
N LEU A 133 16.37 -7.22 10.00
CA LEU A 133 15.03 -6.71 10.33
C LEU A 133 13.97 -7.27 9.37
N LYS A 134 14.26 -7.32 8.07
CA LYS A 134 13.37 -7.90 7.05
C LYS A 134 13.14 -9.40 7.28
N ALA A 135 14.20 -10.15 7.56
CA ALA A 135 14.12 -11.58 7.82
C ALA A 135 13.25 -11.88 9.05
N TYR A 136 13.36 -11.07 10.11
CA TYR A 136 12.53 -11.20 11.31
C TYR A 136 11.04 -11.03 11.03
N LEU A 137 10.66 -10.12 10.13
CA LEU A 137 9.25 -9.83 9.84
C LEU A 137 8.56 -10.86 8.95
N ALA A 138 9.34 -11.62 8.16
CA ALA A 138 8.90 -12.75 7.34
C ALA A 138 7.51 -12.54 6.69
N PRO A 139 7.36 -11.58 5.75
CA PRO A 139 6.06 -11.19 5.20
C PRO A 139 5.34 -12.36 4.53
N TRP A 140 6.04 -13.31 3.93
CA TRP A 140 5.43 -14.40 3.16
C TRP A 140 5.21 -15.68 3.97
N SER A 141 4.86 -15.55 5.25
CA SER A 141 4.52 -16.71 6.09
C SER A 141 3.23 -17.37 5.59
N PRO A 142 3.10 -18.71 5.62
CA PRO A 142 1.90 -19.39 5.13
C PRO A 142 0.64 -18.82 5.77
N VAL A 143 -0.37 -18.51 4.95
CA VAL A 143 -1.69 -18.13 5.45
C VAL A 143 -2.21 -19.30 6.28
N ALA A 144 -2.45 -19.08 7.57
CA ALA A 144 -3.02 -20.12 8.43
C ALA A 144 -4.32 -20.63 7.77
N PRO A 145 -4.56 -21.96 7.76
CA PRO A 145 -5.79 -22.50 7.20
C PRO A 145 -6.99 -21.76 7.80
N ALA A 146 -7.96 -21.40 6.95
CA ALA A 146 -9.22 -20.88 7.46
C ALA A 146 -9.73 -21.85 8.52
N ALA A 147 -10.09 -21.34 9.71
CA ALA A 147 -10.66 -22.18 10.76
C ALA A 147 -11.80 -22.99 10.13
N PRO A 148 -11.93 -24.30 10.43
CA PRO A 148 -13.00 -25.12 9.88
C PRO A 148 -14.30 -24.38 10.12
N LYS A 149 -15.04 -24.11 9.04
CA LYS A 149 -16.38 -23.54 9.10
C LYS A 149 -17.19 -24.53 9.92
N THR A 150 -17.36 -24.27 11.21
CA THR A 150 -18.39 -24.97 11.97
C THR A 150 -19.69 -24.65 11.26
N ASP A 151 -20.52 -25.65 11.02
CA ASP A 151 -21.78 -25.54 10.29
C ASP A 151 -22.80 -24.55 10.91
N ALA A 152 -22.40 -23.82 11.96
CA ALA A 152 -23.10 -22.68 12.55
C ALA A 152 -23.03 -21.38 11.72
N ALA A 153 -22.31 -21.34 10.58
CA ALA A 153 -22.25 -20.16 9.70
C ALA A 153 -23.37 -20.09 8.64
N VAL A 154 -24.42 -20.89 8.75
CA VAL A 154 -25.65 -20.74 7.94
C VAL A 154 -26.69 -20.03 8.80
N THR A 155 -26.60 -18.70 8.93
CA THR A 155 -27.66 -17.72 9.30
C THR A 155 -27.13 -16.39 9.86
N ALA A 156 -25.93 -15.94 9.45
CA ALA A 156 -25.69 -14.49 9.53
C ALA A 156 -26.57 -13.84 8.45
N PRO A 157 -27.51 -12.93 8.78
CA PRO A 157 -28.28 -12.23 7.75
C PRO A 157 -27.29 -11.55 6.82
N ALA A 158 -27.51 -11.67 5.51
CA ALA A 158 -26.76 -10.91 4.53
C ALA A 158 -26.80 -9.44 4.96
N ALA A 159 -25.63 -8.86 5.26
CA ALA A 159 -25.56 -7.46 5.64
C ALA A 159 -26.28 -6.64 4.57
N ALA A 160 -27.22 -5.79 4.98
CA ALA A 160 -27.93 -4.93 4.05
C ALA A 160 -26.91 -4.10 3.27
N LEU A 161 -27.08 -4.00 1.95
CA LEU A 161 -26.17 -3.22 1.11
C LEU A 161 -26.13 -1.77 1.57
N VAL A 162 -24.92 -1.25 1.76
CA VAL A 162 -24.75 0.15 2.11
C VAL A 162 -25.13 1.01 0.91
N SER A 163 -25.94 2.05 1.15
CA SER A 163 -26.15 3.07 0.13
C SER A 163 -24.92 3.98 0.09
N LEU A 164 -24.20 3.99 -1.03
CA LEU A 164 -22.99 4.80 -1.18
C LEU A 164 -23.21 6.29 -0.99
N THR A 165 -24.41 6.78 -1.29
CA THR A 165 -24.76 8.19 -1.12
C THR A 165 -24.96 8.58 0.35
N SER A 166 -25.04 7.59 1.26
CA SER A 166 -25.20 7.81 2.71
C SER A 166 -23.93 7.57 3.51
N VAL A 167 -22.82 7.20 2.85
CA VAL A 167 -21.54 6.97 3.53
C VAL A 167 -21.06 8.30 4.10
N LEU A 168 -20.78 8.30 5.41
CA LEU A 168 -20.32 9.50 6.11
C LEU A 168 -18.91 9.89 5.64
N PRO A 169 -18.61 11.21 5.58
CA PRO A 169 -17.26 11.67 5.31
C PRO A 169 -16.31 11.28 6.44
N GLU A 170 -15.02 11.39 6.18
CA GLU A 170 -13.99 11.31 7.20
C GLU A 170 -14.05 12.49 8.17
N PHE A 171 -13.32 12.36 9.29
CA PHE A 171 -13.34 13.35 10.37
C PHE A 171 -13.01 14.77 9.91
N ASP A 172 -12.10 14.92 8.95
CA ASP A 172 -11.68 16.21 8.38
C ASP A 172 -12.65 16.76 7.31
N GLY A 173 -13.75 16.05 7.05
CA GLY A 173 -14.74 16.38 6.04
C GLY A 173 -14.41 15.85 4.64
N PHE A 174 -13.38 15.02 4.48
CA PHE A 174 -13.10 14.37 3.19
C PHE A 174 -14.23 13.39 2.82
N THR A 175 -14.90 13.66 1.69
CA THR A 175 -16.11 12.94 1.28
C THR A 175 -15.80 11.61 0.64
N PHE A 176 -16.63 10.60 0.94
CA PHE A 176 -16.61 9.33 0.21
C PHE A 176 -17.08 9.51 -1.24
N ASP A 177 -16.27 9.06 -2.21
CA ASP A 177 -16.61 9.11 -3.64
C ASP A 177 -16.97 7.71 -4.13
N GLY A 178 -18.27 7.39 -4.13
CA GLY A 178 -18.79 6.09 -4.56
C GLY A 178 -18.57 5.76 -6.04
N SER A 179 -18.15 6.72 -6.87
CA SER A 179 -17.88 6.46 -8.29
C SER A 179 -16.65 5.58 -8.51
N PHE A 180 -15.84 5.35 -7.47
CA PHE A 180 -14.64 4.52 -7.53
C PHE A 180 -14.87 3.10 -8.05
N GLU A 181 -16.08 2.55 -7.90
CA GLU A 181 -16.42 1.22 -8.42
C GLU A 181 -16.32 1.14 -9.95
N GLY A 182 -16.47 2.29 -10.64
CA GLY A 182 -16.31 2.39 -12.10
C GLY A 182 -14.89 2.78 -12.55
N TRP A 183 -13.98 3.10 -11.62
CA TRP A 183 -12.63 3.55 -11.95
C TRP A 183 -11.75 2.42 -12.49
N LYS A 184 -10.72 2.77 -13.26
CA LYS A 184 -9.88 1.77 -13.94
C LYS A 184 -8.68 1.39 -13.05
N PRO A 185 -8.29 0.12 -13.02
CA PRO A 185 -7.12 -0.31 -12.27
C PRO A 185 -5.85 0.30 -12.87
N LEU A 186 -5.05 0.92 -12.02
CA LEU A 186 -3.70 1.36 -12.32
C LEU A 186 -2.68 0.30 -11.93
N SER A 187 -2.96 -0.46 -10.87
CA SER A 187 -2.10 -1.53 -10.38
C SER A 187 -2.86 -2.49 -9.46
N THR A 188 -2.28 -3.66 -9.23
CA THR A 188 -2.74 -4.65 -8.26
C THR A 188 -1.58 -5.09 -7.38
N THR A 189 -1.86 -5.44 -6.13
CA THR A 189 -0.82 -5.75 -5.14
C THR A 189 -1.21 -6.94 -4.30
N ASP A 190 -0.26 -7.86 -4.13
CA ASP A 190 -0.28 -8.96 -3.16
C ASP A 190 0.55 -8.56 -1.94
N ARG A 191 -0.02 -8.69 -0.74
CA ARG A 191 0.57 -8.17 0.51
C ARG A 191 0.73 -9.29 1.53
N GLY A 192 1.96 -9.76 1.72
CA GLY A 192 2.27 -10.76 2.75
C GLY A 192 2.30 -10.19 4.16
N ASP A 193 2.66 -8.91 4.32
CA ASP A 193 2.76 -8.27 5.64
C ASP A 193 1.45 -8.29 6.44
N ASN A 194 0.31 -8.20 5.74
CA ASN A 194 -1.02 -8.30 6.34
C ASN A 194 -2.00 -9.24 5.61
N ASN A 195 -1.49 -10.09 4.72
CA ASN A 195 -2.25 -11.07 3.95
C ASN A 195 -3.45 -10.46 3.22
N THR A 196 -3.24 -9.36 2.49
CA THR A 196 -4.30 -8.71 1.70
C THR A 196 -4.02 -8.73 0.21
N PHE A 197 -5.07 -8.71 -0.59
CA PHE A 197 -5.02 -8.29 -1.98
C PHE A 197 -5.52 -6.87 -2.12
N ARG A 198 -4.94 -6.12 -3.05
CA ARG A 198 -5.32 -4.73 -3.29
C ARG A 198 -5.48 -4.42 -4.76
N PHE A 199 -6.52 -3.68 -5.07
CA PHE A 199 -6.65 -2.95 -6.32
C PHE A 199 -6.38 -1.48 -6.06
N ILE A 200 -5.53 -0.88 -6.88
CA ILE A 200 -5.36 0.56 -6.95
C ILE A 200 -6.06 1.05 -8.20
N LEU A 201 -7.16 1.76 -8.03
CA LEU A 201 -7.98 2.29 -9.09
C LEU A 201 -7.72 3.79 -9.24
N GLY A 202 -7.80 4.30 -10.47
CA GLY A 202 -7.70 5.72 -10.79
C GLY A 202 -8.93 6.23 -11.52
N ASN A 203 -9.37 7.44 -11.19
CA ASN A 203 -10.37 8.13 -11.98
C ASN A 203 -9.83 8.48 -13.38
N GLU A 204 -10.69 8.96 -14.28
CA GLU A 204 -10.30 9.26 -15.67
C GLU A 204 -9.09 10.21 -15.77
N ILE A 205 -8.97 11.19 -14.87
CA ILE A 205 -7.83 12.12 -14.81
C ILE A 205 -6.54 11.37 -14.49
N ALA A 206 -6.55 10.52 -13.45
CA ALA A 206 -5.39 9.71 -13.08
C ALA A 206 -5.02 8.69 -14.19
N VAL A 207 -6.01 8.07 -14.84
CA VAL A 207 -5.73 7.15 -15.97
C VAL A 207 -5.04 7.87 -17.11
N LYS A 208 -5.55 9.04 -17.53
CA LYS A 208 -4.92 9.84 -18.60
C LYS A 208 -3.52 10.30 -18.23
N ALA A 209 -3.30 10.68 -16.97
CA ALA A 209 -1.99 11.03 -16.44
C ALA A 209 -1.02 9.83 -16.55
N ALA A 210 -1.42 8.66 -16.08
CA ALA A 210 -0.62 7.43 -16.16
C ALA A 210 -0.31 7.01 -17.61
N GLN A 211 -1.26 7.14 -18.53
CA GLN A 211 -1.07 6.81 -19.94
C GLN A 211 -0.16 7.79 -20.69
N SER A 212 -0.15 9.07 -20.27
CA SER A 212 0.72 10.09 -20.86
C SER A 212 2.08 10.21 -20.16
N GLY A 213 2.23 9.66 -18.96
CA GLY A 213 3.41 9.81 -18.12
C GLY A 213 3.44 11.08 -17.27
N ASN A 214 2.37 11.88 -17.29
CA ASN A 214 2.24 13.13 -16.54
C ASN A 214 1.80 12.88 -15.08
N ILE A 215 2.66 12.20 -14.32
CA ILE A 215 2.37 11.69 -12.98
C ILE A 215 3.28 12.27 -11.88
N SER A 216 4.15 13.22 -12.22
CA SER A 216 5.06 13.87 -11.26
C SER A 216 5.18 15.37 -11.59
N PRO A 217 4.31 16.22 -11.00
CA PRO A 217 3.21 15.87 -10.09
C PRO A 217 2.00 15.28 -10.83
N TRP A 218 1.09 14.66 -10.08
CA TRP A 218 -0.23 14.30 -10.60
C TRP A 218 -1.07 15.57 -10.79
N PRO A 219 -1.94 15.62 -11.83
CA PRO A 219 -2.81 16.77 -12.06
C PRO A 219 -3.89 16.91 -10.97
N ASP A 220 -4.28 18.15 -10.67
CA ASP A 220 -5.42 18.43 -9.78
C ASP A 220 -6.68 17.72 -10.29
N GLY A 221 -7.47 17.17 -9.35
CA GLY A 221 -8.62 16.33 -9.64
C GLY A 221 -8.29 14.86 -9.88
N ALA A 222 -7.01 14.46 -9.97
CA ALA A 222 -6.63 13.05 -9.91
C ALA A 222 -7.12 12.42 -8.61
N GLN A 223 -7.75 11.25 -8.71
CA GLN A 223 -8.22 10.49 -7.55
C GLN A 223 -7.81 9.04 -7.65
N PHE A 224 -7.51 8.45 -6.50
CA PHE A 224 -7.21 7.03 -6.37
C PHE A 224 -8.12 6.38 -5.34
N ALA A 225 -8.46 5.12 -5.60
CA ALA A 225 -9.08 4.24 -4.64
C ALA A 225 -8.22 3.01 -4.44
N LYS A 226 -7.83 2.73 -3.19
CA LYS A 226 -7.16 1.50 -2.80
C LYS A 226 -8.17 0.61 -2.10
N VAL A 227 -8.59 -0.45 -2.78
CA VAL A 227 -9.56 -1.42 -2.27
C VAL A 227 -8.83 -2.66 -1.79
N ALA A 228 -9.15 -3.15 -0.59
CA ALA A 228 -8.43 -4.27 0.03
C ALA A 228 -9.35 -5.41 0.47
N TRP A 229 -8.91 -6.63 0.19
CA TRP A 229 -9.53 -7.89 0.61
C TRP A 229 -8.53 -8.76 1.37
N GLN A 230 -9.03 -9.56 2.30
CA GLN A 230 -8.24 -10.62 2.92
C GLN A 230 -7.93 -11.69 1.87
N GLN A 231 -6.72 -12.25 1.90
CA GLN A 231 -6.37 -13.42 1.09
C GLN A 231 -7.09 -14.67 1.60
N GLU A 232 -7.66 -15.44 0.69
CA GLU A 232 -8.36 -16.70 0.97
C GLU A 232 -7.81 -17.82 0.08
N PRO A 233 -7.13 -18.83 0.66
CA PRO A 233 -6.66 -20.00 -0.09
C PRO A 233 -7.83 -20.82 -0.65
N GLY A 234 -7.80 -21.09 -1.95
CA GLY A 234 -8.74 -21.94 -2.66
C GLY A 234 -8.33 -23.41 -2.66
N ALA A 235 -9.31 -24.31 -2.87
CA ALA A 235 -9.06 -25.75 -3.00
C ALA A 235 -8.28 -26.11 -4.28
N ASP A 236 -8.23 -25.21 -5.26
CA ASP A 236 -7.44 -25.26 -6.48
C ASP A 236 -5.94 -24.98 -6.24
N GLY A 237 -5.56 -24.57 -5.03
CA GLY A 237 -4.21 -24.16 -4.67
C GLY A 237 -3.87 -22.73 -5.07
N LEU A 238 -4.84 -21.98 -5.62
CA LEU A 238 -4.74 -20.54 -5.86
C LEU A 238 -5.15 -19.78 -4.59
N VAL A 239 -4.76 -18.51 -4.51
CA VAL A 239 -5.19 -17.60 -3.44
C VAL A 239 -6.05 -16.51 -4.05
N HIS A 240 -7.27 -16.35 -3.52
CA HIS A 240 -8.31 -15.47 -4.06
C HIS A 240 -8.67 -14.34 -3.07
N PRO A 241 -9.28 -13.23 -3.53
CA PRO A 241 -9.90 -12.24 -2.67
C PRO A 241 -11.04 -12.86 -1.86
N GLY A 242 -10.91 -12.82 -0.54
CA GLY A 242 -11.94 -13.22 0.41
C GLY A 242 -12.71 -12.02 0.97
N LYS A 243 -12.76 -11.92 2.31
CA LYS A 243 -13.50 -10.87 3.02
C LYS A 243 -12.99 -9.46 2.66
N PHE A 244 -13.90 -8.56 2.29
CA PHE A 244 -13.62 -7.13 2.15
C PHE A 244 -13.10 -6.53 3.47
N VAL A 245 -12.02 -5.76 3.40
CA VAL A 245 -11.38 -5.14 4.56
C VAL A 245 -11.72 -3.65 4.60
N GLN A 246 -11.40 -2.92 3.53
CA GLN A 246 -11.51 -1.47 3.49
C GLN A 246 -11.33 -0.90 2.08
N VAL A 247 -11.73 0.36 1.92
CA VAL A 247 -11.36 1.22 0.80
C VAL A 247 -10.74 2.51 1.34
N GLU A 248 -9.64 2.93 0.72
CA GLU A 248 -8.97 4.19 1.01
C GLU A 248 -9.02 5.07 -0.24
N LEU A 249 -9.35 6.35 -0.08
CA LEU A 249 -9.41 7.32 -1.16
C LEU A 249 -8.37 8.41 -0.95
N MET A 250 -7.80 8.89 -2.05
CA MET A 250 -6.99 10.11 -2.05
C MET A 250 -7.32 10.97 -3.26
N ARG A 251 -7.33 12.30 -3.09
CA ARG A 251 -7.66 13.27 -4.15
C ARG A 251 -6.65 14.40 -4.20
N LYS A 252 -6.13 14.69 -5.39
CA LYS A 252 -5.29 15.86 -5.65
C LYS A 252 -6.13 17.12 -5.70
N ASP A 253 -5.79 18.07 -4.85
CA ASP A 253 -6.23 19.47 -4.95
C ASP A 253 -5.18 20.30 -4.20
N ALA A 254 -4.18 20.76 -4.96
CA ALA A 254 -2.98 21.38 -4.41
C ALA A 254 -3.29 22.64 -3.58
N GLN A 255 -4.35 23.38 -3.93
CA GLN A 255 -4.75 24.58 -3.21
C GLN A 255 -5.55 24.26 -1.95
N ARG A 256 -6.57 23.40 -2.06
CA ARG A 256 -7.42 23.03 -0.93
C ARG A 256 -6.64 22.29 0.15
N TYR A 257 -5.73 21.41 -0.25
CA TYR A 257 -4.97 20.54 0.65
C TYR A 257 -3.50 20.99 0.79
N LYS A 258 -3.20 22.28 0.65
CA LYS A 258 -1.83 22.82 0.74
C LYS A 258 -1.09 22.49 2.06
N ASN A 259 -1.84 22.24 3.14
CA ASN A 259 -1.30 21.86 4.45
C ASN A 259 -1.31 20.33 4.68
N GLN A 260 -1.67 19.55 3.65
CA GLN A 260 -1.73 18.09 3.62
C GLN A 260 -1.05 17.61 2.31
N GLU A 261 0.09 18.22 1.96
CA GLU A 261 0.91 17.78 0.83
C GLU A 261 0.21 17.89 -0.55
N GLY A 262 -0.88 18.66 -0.63
CA GLY A 262 -1.71 18.82 -1.83
C GLY A 262 -2.70 17.67 -2.07
N TRP A 263 -2.89 16.78 -1.08
CA TRP A 263 -3.75 15.62 -1.15
C TRP A 263 -4.76 15.58 0.00
N GLY A 264 -6.01 15.26 -0.31
CA GLY A 264 -7.00 14.86 0.69
C GLY A 264 -7.02 13.34 0.85
N TRP A 265 -7.35 12.86 2.05
CA TRP A 265 -7.19 11.46 2.45
C TRP A 265 -8.45 10.93 3.13
N GLY A 266 -8.82 9.67 2.86
CA GLY A 266 -9.85 9.01 3.66
C GLY A 266 -9.80 7.49 3.65
N ARG A 267 -10.34 6.86 4.70
CA ARG A 267 -10.33 5.40 4.88
C ARG A 267 -11.63 4.88 5.48
N TRP A 268 -12.33 4.03 4.74
CA TRP A 268 -13.57 3.41 5.18
C TRP A 268 -13.40 1.90 5.32
N ARG A 269 -13.83 1.36 6.45
CA ARG A 269 -13.59 -0.06 6.82
C ARG A 269 -14.90 -0.83 6.88
N GLY A 270 -14.78 -2.13 6.59
CA GLY A 270 -15.87 -3.08 6.74
C GLY A 270 -16.95 -2.95 5.68
N MET A 271 -17.90 -3.89 5.71
CA MET A 271 -19.03 -3.91 4.78
C MET A 271 -19.99 -2.73 5.00
N ASP A 272 -19.94 -2.08 6.15
CA ASP A 272 -20.72 -0.90 6.52
C ASP A 272 -20.08 0.43 6.06
N LEU A 273 -18.89 0.39 5.44
CA LEU A 273 -18.13 1.56 5.00
C LEU A 273 -18.02 2.62 6.09
N LYS A 274 -17.64 2.22 7.31
CA LYS A 274 -17.49 3.15 8.42
C LYS A 274 -16.21 3.97 8.27
N PRO A 275 -16.25 5.32 8.38
CA PRO A 275 -15.04 6.15 8.36
C PRO A 275 -14.11 5.77 9.52
N TYR A 276 -12.81 5.78 9.25
CA TYR A 276 -11.80 5.34 10.20
C TYR A 276 -11.39 6.43 11.18
N GLY A 277 -11.21 7.66 10.67
CA GLY A 277 -10.67 8.78 11.41
C GLY A 277 -11.53 9.12 12.63
N LYS A 278 -10.87 9.28 13.78
CA LYS A 278 -11.54 9.66 15.04
C LYS A 278 -11.34 11.12 15.39
N ASP A 279 -10.27 11.73 14.90
CA ASP A 279 -9.89 13.11 15.15
C ASP A 279 -9.01 13.65 14.01
N ALA A 280 -8.62 14.93 14.11
CA ALA A 280 -7.84 15.62 13.10
C ALA A 280 -6.43 15.05 12.88
N LYS A 281 -5.90 14.24 13.81
CA LYS A 281 -4.57 13.62 13.68
C LYS A 281 -4.59 12.43 12.72
N PHE A 282 -5.77 11.92 12.34
CA PHE A 282 -5.91 10.85 11.35
C PHE A 282 -5.12 11.15 10.06
N VAL A 283 -5.21 12.37 9.55
CA VAL A 283 -4.51 12.77 8.32
C VAL A 283 -3.00 12.60 8.48
N ASN A 284 -2.44 12.84 9.66
CA ASN A 284 -1.02 12.67 9.91
C ASN A 284 -0.58 11.20 9.77
N GLU A 285 -1.45 10.23 10.03
CA GLU A 285 -1.15 8.80 9.77
C GLU A 285 -0.92 8.55 8.27
N CYS A 286 -1.72 9.21 7.41
CA CYS A 286 -1.59 9.11 5.97
C CYS A 286 -0.35 9.88 5.47
N THR A 287 -0.22 11.15 5.84
CA THR A 287 0.83 12.03 5.31
C THR A 287 2.22 11.59 5.76
N SER A 288 2.38 11.15 7.02
CA SER A 288 3.66 10.64 7.53
C SER A 288 4.12 9.39 6.78
N CYS A 289 3.18 8.48 6.46
CA CYS A 289 3.49 7.25 5.73
C CYS A 289 3.79 7.51 4.25
N HIS A 290 3.20 8.55 3.65
CA HIS A 290 3.42 8.93 2.26
C HIS A 290 4.58 9.92 2.04
N GLN A 291 5.07 10.57 3.10
CA GLN A 291 6.21 11.49 3.07
C GLN A 291 7.49 10.93 2.42
N PRO A 292 7.88 9.64 2.60
CA PRO A 292 9.08 9.08 1.97
C PRO A 292 9.06 9.16 0.43
N VAL A 293 7.87 9.08 -0.16
CA VAL A 293 7.66 9.13 -1.62
C VAL A 293 7.19 10.51 -2.10
N LYS A 294 7.48 11.58 -1.34
CA LYS A 294 7.20 12.97 -1.75
C LYS A 294 7.79 13.33 -3.12
N GLY A 295 8.91 12.70 -3.49
CA GLY A 295 9.58 12.89 -4.78
C GLY A 295 8.78 12.37 -5.96
N ASP A 296 7.77 11.54 -5.69
CA ASP A 296 6.83 10.95 -6.66
C ASP A 296 5.40 11.42 -6.33
N ASP A 297 5.31 12.66 -5.86
CA ASP A 297 4.08 13.37 -5.50
C ASP A 297 3.20 12.59 -4.50
N TYR A 298 3.85 11.95 -3.53
CA TYR A 298 3.19 11.24 -2.42
C TYR A 298 2.42 10.00 -2.85
N VAL A 299 2.68 9.45 -4.04
CA VAL A 299 1.98 8.26 -4.55
C VAL A 299 2.95 7.07 -4.65
N TYR A 300 2.67 6.02 -3.87
CA TYR A 300 3.44 4.76 -3.91
C TYR A 300 3.23 3.95 -5.19
N THR A 301 2.04 4.08 -5.79
CA THR A 301 1.60 3.23 -6.87
C THR A 301 2.34 3.54 -8.16
N MET A 302 2.95 2.50 -8.73
CA MET A 302 3.47 2.51 -10.09
C MET A 302 2.38 2.01 -11.05
N PRO A 303 1.79 2.87 -11.91
CA PRO A 303 0.77 2.43 -12.86
C PRO A 303 1.35 1.49 -13.92
N ILE A 304 0.60 0.46 -14.31
CA ILE A 304 0.95 -0.38 -15.45
C ILE A 304 0.69 0.39 -16.74
N THR A 305 1.74 0.80 -17.44
CA THR A 305 1.63 1.69 -18.61
C THR A 305 2.86 1.59 -19.52
N PRO A 306 2.69 1.63 -20.86
CA PRO A 306 3.82 1.73 -21.79
C PRO A 306 4.43 3.15 -21.86
N ALA A 307 3.87 4.12 -21.13
CA ALA A 307 4.37 5.50 -21.14
C ALA A 307 5.82 5.57 -20.67
N LYS A 308 6.64 6.40 -21.35
CA LYS A 308 8.00 6.71 -20.89
C LYS A 308 7.94 7.93 -19.96
N VAL A 309 8.51 7.79 -18.78
CA VAL A 309 8.57 8.83 -17.73
C VAL A 309 10.03 9.07 -17.33
N ALA A 310 10.33 10.21 -16.72
CA ALA A 310 11.71 10.57 -16.38
C ALA A 310 12.42 9.56 -15.44
N LYS A 311 11.66 8.83 -14.60
CA LYS A 311 12.13 7.76 -13.71
C LYS A 311 11.43 6.42 -13.99
N VAL A 312 11.57 5.89 -15.20
CA VAL A 312 10.92 4.61 -15.60
C VAL A 312 11.21 3.50 -14.57
N GLU A 313 10.23 2.65 -14.27
CA GLU A 313 10.29 1.55 -13.28
C GLU A 313 10.39 1.98 -11.81
N VAL A 314 10.50 3.28 -11.53
CA VAL A 314 10.39 3.85 -10.18
C VAL A 314 9.03 4.49 -10.00
N VAL A 315 8.51 5.20 -11.00
CA VAL A 315 7.20 5.88 -10.89
C VAL A 315 6.11 5.23 -11.74
N ASN A 316 6.47 4.28 -12.59
CA ASN A 316 5.55 3.50 -13.40
C ASN A 316 6.05 2.05 -13.56
N ASN A 317 5.18 1.16 -13.99
CA ASN A 317 5.49 -0.26 -14.20
C ASN A 317 5.32 -0.58 -15.69
N HIS A 318 6.36 -0.27 -16.47
CA HIS A 318 6.39 -0.52 -17.89
C HIS A 318 6.62 -2.00 -18.19
N ALA A 319 7.35 -2.72 -17.35
CA ALA A 319 7.57 -4.17 -17.45
C ALA A 319 6.25 -4.96 -17.54
N ALA A 320 5.21 -4.53 -16.82
CA ALA A 320 3.90 -5.18 -16.83
C ALA A 320 2.95 -4.74 -17.96
N ALA A 321 3.38 -3.80 -18.82
CA ALA A 321 2.53 -3.29 -19.90
C ALA A 321 2.19 -4.38 -20.93
N LEU A 322 1.03 -4.22 -21.58
CA LEU A 322 0.56 -5.13 -22.62
C LEU A 322 0.83 -4.54 -24.02
N PRO A 323 1.12 -5.39 -25.02
CA PRO A 323 1.39 -4.93 -26.37
C PRO A 323 0.11 -4.49 -27.08
N ALA A 324 0.24 -3.50 -27.95
CA ALA A 324 -0.86 -2.98 -28.76
C ALA A 324 -1.40 -4.00 -29.79
N SER A 325 -0.66 -5.10 -30.04
CA SER A 325 -1.04 -6.18 -30.96
C SER A 325 -2.18 -7.07 -30.45
N LEU A 326 -2.53 -7.00 -29.16
CA LEU A 326 -3.65 -7.75 -28.60
C LEU A 326 -4.98 -7.27 -29.21
N PRO A 327 -5.96 -8.18 -29.41
CA PRO A 327 -7.26 -7.84 -30.00
C PRO A 327 -8.06 -6.85 -29.13
N TYR A 328 -7.80 -6.84 -27.83
CA TYR A 328 -8.38 -5.91 -26.87
C TYR A 328 -7.30 -5.41 -25.90
N GLN A 329 -7.57 -4.27 -25.26
CA GLN A 329 -6.66 -3.61 -24.31
C GLN A 329 -7.25 -3.66 -22.89
N PRO A 330 -7.07 -4.77 -22.16
CA PRO A 330 -7.76 -5.00 -20.89
C PRO A 330 -7.33 -4.06 -19.76
N LEU A 331 -6.14 -3.45 -19.84
CA LEU A 331 -5.72 -2.41 -18.88
C LEU A 331 -6.62 -1.14 -18.93
N GLY A 332 -7.42 -0.97 -20.00
CA GLY A 332 -8.44 0.08 -20.09
C GLY A 332 -9.82 -0.34 -19.57
N TRP A 333 -9.99 -1.58 -19.12
CA TRP A 333 -11.24 -2.15 -18.62
C TRP A 333 -11.30 -2.16 -17.09
N ASN A 334 -12.42 -2.56 -16.50
CA ASN A 334 -12.50 -2.72 -15.04
C ASN A 334 -12.01 -4.12 -14.63
N ALA A 335 -11.35 -4.18 -13.47
CA ALA A 335 -10.99 -5.44 -12.85
C ALA A 335 -12.21 -6.06 -12.13
N ILE A 336 -12.45 -7.34 -12.38
CA ILE A 336 -13.51 -8.14 -11.75
C ILE A 336 -12.98 -8.85 -10.51
N THR A 337 -11.81 -9.49 -10.62
CA THR A 337 -11.16 -10.22 -9.53
C THR A 337 -9.68 -10.43 -9.84
N MET A 338 -8.94 -10.99 -8.90
CA MET A 338 -7.57 -11.43 -9.09
C MET A 338 -7.34 -12.76 -8.39
N TYR A 339 -6.22 -13.41 -8.69
CA TYR A 339 -5.71 -14.48 -7.85
C TYR A 339 -4.17 -14.50 -7.92
N VAL A 340 -3.57 -15.19 -6.96
CA VAL A 340 -2.15 -15.53 -6.98
C VAL A 340 -2.01 -17.04 -7.06
N ASP A 341 -1.08 -17.51 -7.88
CA ASP A 341 -0.63 -18.90 -7.88
C ASP A 341 0.73 -18.97 -7.16
N PRO A 342 0.77 -19.44 -5.90
CA PRO A 342 2.01 -19.53 -5.14
C PRO A 342 3.02 -20.53 -5.75
N LYS A 343 2.57 -21.50 -6.55
CA LYS A 343 3.45 -22.53 -7.14
C LYS A 343 4.25 -21.98 -8.31
N THR A 344 3.64 -21.12 -9.11
CA THR A 344 4.27 -20.53 -10.29
C THR A 344 4.79 -19.11 -10.06
N HIS A 345 4.58 -18.55 -8.86
CA HIS A 345 4.92 -17.16 -8.52
C HIS A 345 4.30 -16.17 -9.52
N THR A 346 3.04 -16.42 -9.89
CA THR A 346 2.28 -15.58 -10.80
C THR A 346 1.09 -14.94 -10.10
N MET A 347 0.68 -13.78 -10.62
CA MET A 347 -0.57 -13.16 -10.26
C MET A 347 -1.39 -12.92 -11.52
N ALA A 348 -2.70 -13.10 -11.41
CA ALA A 348 -3.60 -12.87 -12.51
C ALA A 348 -4.71 -11.91 -12.11
N THR A 349 -5.14 -11.06 -13.04
CA THR A 349 -6.31 -10.19 -12.87
C THR A 349 -7.28 -10.47 -14.01
N LEU A 350 -8.54 -10.71 -13.66
CA LEU A 350 -9.63 -10.84 -14.60
C LEU A 350 -10.23 -9.46 -14.86
N TYR A 351 -10.18 -9.03 -16.11
CA TYR A 351 -10.81 -7.80 -16.59
C TYR A 351 -12.07 -8.14 -17.37
N GLY A 352 -13.01 -7.20 -17.40
CA GLY A 352 -14.20 -7.31 -18.24
C GLY A 352 -14.58 -5.99 -18.90
N ASN A 353 -15.13 -6.07 -20.10
CA ASN A 353 -15.82 -4.92 -20.70
C ASN A 353 -17.09 -4.55 -19.89
N ASP A 354 -17.74 -3.44 -20.24
CA ASP A 354 -18.89 -2.92 -19.49
C ASP A 354 -20.02 -3.95 -19.32
N ALA A 355 -20.28 -4.77 -20.37
CA ALA A 355 -21.27 -5.84 -20.32
C ALA A 355 -20.89 -6.94 -19.31
N ALA A 356 -19.61 -7.35 -19.30
CA ALA A 356 -19.12 -8.34 -18.36
C ALA A 356 -19.19 -7.82 -16.91
N VAL A 357 -18.70 -6.61 -16.66
CA VAL A 357 -18.65 -5.99 -15.34
C VAL A 357 -20.06 -5.80 -14.78
N LYS A 358 -21.00 -5.32 -15.60
CA LYS A 358 -22.40 -5.18 -15.19
C LYS A 358 -23.03 -6.52 -14.75
N ALA A 359 -22.65 -7.63 -15.38
CA ALA A 359 -23.17 -8.96 -15.05
C ALA A 359 -22.69 -9.48 -13.68
N THR A 360 -21.52 -9.02 -13.21
CA THR A 360 -20.95 -9.48 -11.93
C THR A 360 -21.77 -9.08 -10.71
N GLY A 361 -22.54 -7.99 -10.80
CA GLY A 361 -23.23 -7.41 -9.65
C GLY A 361 -22.26 -7.08 -8.52
N ALA A 362 -21.50 -5.98 -8.67
CA ALA A 362 -20.46 -5.55 -7.72
C ALA A 362 -20.94 -5.51 -6.25
N ARG A 363 -22.24 -5.28 -6.05
CA ARG A 363 -22.96 -5.21 -4.78
C ARG A 363 -24.05 -6.29 -4.75
N GLY A 364 -24.16 -7.04 -3.66
CA GLY A 364 -25.27 -7.98 -3.42
C GLY A 364 -24.88 -9.28 -2.73
N ALA A 365 -25.89 -10.03 -2.29
CA ALA A 365 -25.69 -11.39 -1.81
C ALA A 365 -25.10 -12.26 -2.93
N ILE A 366 -24.22 -13.19 -2.54
CA ILE A 366 -23.69 -14.20 -3.46
C ILE A 366 -24.88 -15.03 -3.94
N ALA A 367 -25.30 -14.85 -5.19
CA ALA A 367 -26.03 -15.92 -5.86
C ALA A 367 -25.09 -17.13 -5.85
N ALA A 368 -25.49 -18.22 -5.20
CA ALA A 368 -24.72 -19.45 -5.21
C ALA A 368 -24.64 -19.97 -6.65
N GLY A 369 -23.56 -19.63 -7.37
CA GLY A 369 -23.39 -19.98 -8.77
C GLY A 369 -22.37 -19.09 -9.50
N ALA A 370 -21.86 -19.59 -10.63
CA ALA A 370 -21.00 -18.83 -11.53
C ALA A 370 -21.77 -17.62 -12.12
N VAL A 371 -21.05 -16.53 -12.40
CA VAL A 371 -21.64 -15.35 -13.05
C VAL A 371 -22.14 -15.75 -14.44
N SER A 372 -23.42 -15.48 -14.73
CA SER A 372 -23.95 -15.64 -16.07
C SER A 372 -23.68 -14.38 -16.88
N TYR A 373 -22.62 -14.43 -17.69
CA TYR A 373 -22.26 -13.33 -18.57
C TYR A 373 -23.18 -13.28 -19.80
N PRO A 374 -23.67 -12.09 -20.21
CA PRO A 374 -24.52 -11.95 -21.39
C PRO A 374 -23.72 -12.05 -22.68
N ALA A 375 -24.40 -12.35 -23.80
CA ALA A 375 -23.78 -12.26 -25.13
C ALA A 375 -23.22 -10.85 -25.38
N GLY A 376 -22.01 -10.77 -25.94
CA GLY A 376 -21.25 -9.52 -26.11
C GLY A 376 -20.37 -9.13 -24.91
N ALA A 377 -20.44 -9.87 -23.79
CA ALA A 377 -19.45 -9.75 -22.74
C ALA A 377 -18.09 -10.28 -23.23
N VAL A 378 -17.02 -9.55 -22.90
CA VAL A 378 -15.65 -9.98 -23.17
C VAL A 378 -14.88 -9.96 -21.86
N LEU A 379 -14.27 -11.09 -21.53
CA LEU A 379 -13.42 -11.28 -20.37
C LEU A 379 -11.97 -11.39 -20.85
N ALA A 380 -11.05 -10.82 -20.09
CA ALA A 380 -9.61 -10.94 -20.31
C ALA A 380 -8.92 -11.33 -19.01
N LEU A 381 -8.40 -12.55 -18.92
CA LEU A 381 -7.55 -12.97 -17.81
C LEU A 381 -6.10 -12.67 -18.20
N VAL A 382 -5.47 -11.75 -17.48
CA VAL A 382 -4.07 -11.40 -17.71
C VAL A 382 -3.24 -11.97 -16.56
N THR A 383 -2.19 -12.73 -16.89
CA THR A 383 -1.29 -13.36 -15.93
C THR A 383 0.11 -12.76 -16.07
N TRP A 384 0.68 -12.32 -14.95
CA TRP A 384 2.04 -11.78 -14.85
C TRP A 384 2.90 -12.61 -13.91
N VAL A 385 4.21 -12.57 -14.12
CA VAL A 385 5.17 -12.92 -13.06
C VAL A 385 5.01 -11.92 -11.91
N GLN A 386 5.19 -12.36 -10.67
CA GLN A 386 5.28 -11.44 -9.52
C GLN A 386 6.73 -10.96 -9.32
N ARG A 387 6.89 -9.66 -9.08
CA ARG A 387 8.12 -9.10 -8.50
C ARG A 387 7.83 -8.44 -7.16
N ASP A 388 8.85 -8.37 -6.31
CA ASP A 388 8.76 -7.57 -5.09
C ASP A 388 8.58 -6.08 -5.43
N ASP A 389 7.75 -5.40 -4.65
CA ASP A 389 7.51 -3.97 -4.80
C ASP A 389 8.72 -3.17 -4.28
N PRO A 390 9.39 -2.36 -5.11
CA PRO A 390 10.53 -1.55 -4.69
C PRO A 390 10.16 -0.51 -3.62
N HIS A 391 8.89 -0.09 -3.57
CA HIS A 391 8.42 0.93 -2.63
C HIS A 391 7.78 0.35 -1.36
N TRP A 392 7.55 -0.96 -1.29
CA TRP A 392 6.95 -1.56 -0.11
C TRP A 392 7.44 -2.98 0.17
N PHE A 393 8.25 -3.12 1.22
CA PHE A 393 8.66 -4.40 1.77
C PHE A 393 7.46 -5.26 2.18
N GLY A 394 7.43 -6.50 1.66
CA GLY A 394 6.33 -7.44 1.89
C GLY A 394 5.14 -7.26 0.94
N ALA A 395 5.30 -6.45 -0.11
CA ALA A 395 4.37 -6.37 -1.22
C ALA A 395 4.98 -6.96 -2.50
N ARG A 396 4.12 -7.55 -3.33
CA ARG A 396 4.43 -7.99 -4.70
C ARG A 396 3.45 -7.37 -5.67
N ILE A 397 3.95 -7.05 -6.86
CA ILE A 397 3.21 -6.45 -7.96
C ILE A 397 3.46 -7.22 -9.25
N ALA A 398 2.67 -6.93 -10.28
CA ALA A 398 2.87 -7.48 -11.61
C ALA A 398 4.25 -7.07 -12.17
N ASP A 399 4.94 -8.01 -12.82
CA ASP A 399 6.11 -7.76 -13.66
C ASP A 399 5.79 -8.20 -15.09
N SER A 400 6.66 -8.95 -15.77
CA SER A 400 6.51 -9.30 -17.17
C SER A 400 5.23 -10.14 -17.43
N PRO A 401 4.39 -9.80 -18.42
CA PRO A 401 3.20 -10.56 -18.73
C PRO A 401 3.56 -11.93 -19.31
N GLN A 402 2.94 -12.98 -18.79
CA GLN A 402 3.14 -14.37 -19.22
C GLN A 402 2.10 -14.81 -20.23
N ALA A 403 0.83 -14.45 -19.99
CA ALA A 403 -0.28 -14.79 -20.86
C ALA A 403 -1.45 -13.81 -20.74
N VAL A 404 -2.20 -13.70 -21.82
CA VAL A 404 -3.52 -13.06 -21.88
C VAL A 404 -4.51 -14.03 -22.50
N GLU A 405 -5.60 -14.30 -21.80
CA GLU A 405 -6.67 -15.18 -22.27
C GLU A 405 -7.96 -14.37 -22.43
N PHE A 406 -8.54 -14.41 -23.62
CA PHE A 406 -9.81 -13.77 -23.93
C PHE A 406 -10.93 -14.80 -24.04
N VAL A 407 -12.08 -14.49 -23.45
CA VAL A 407 -13.34 -15.20 -23.65
C VAL A 407 -14.38 -14.21 -24.12
N GLU A 408 -14.85 -14.38 -25.36
CA GLU A 408 -15.99 -13.65 -25.89
C GLU A 408 -17.26 -14.49 -25.72
N VAL A 409 -18.24 -13.91 -25.05
CA VAL A 409 -19.48 -14.60 -24.70
C VAL A 409 -20.49 -14.47 -25.83
N GLY A 410 -20.99 -15.61 -26.31
CA GLY A 410 -21.99 -15.71 -27.37
C GLY A 410 -22.73 -17.04 -27.29
N ALA A 411 -23.44 -17.42 -28.36
CA ALA A 411 -24.13 -18.72 -28.44
C ALA A 411 -23.16 -19.90 -28.26
N THR A 412 -21.95 -19.76 -28.80
CA THR A 412 -20.76 -20.53 -28.44
C THR A 412 -19.68 -19.53 -28.00
N HIS A 413 -19.04 -19.80 -26.86
CA HIS A 413 -17.95 -18.93 -26.39
C HIS A 413 -16.75 -19.05 -27.33
N ALA A 414 -16.12 -17.93 -27.67
CA ALA A 414 -14.86 -17.90 -28.39
C ALA A 414 -13.71 -17.67 -27.42
N TYR A 415 -12.77 -18.61 -27.36
CA TYR A 415 -11.59 -18.54 -26.50
C TYR A 415 -10.32 -18.33 -27.33
N ARG A 416 -9.47 -17.41 -26.90
CA ARG A 416 -8.17 -17.12 -27.52
C ARG A 416 -7.12 -16.88 -26.45
N ARG A 417 -5.93 -17.46 -26.62
CA ARG A 417 -4.79 -17.31 -25.70
C ARG A 417 -3.64 -16.63 -26.42
N TYR A 418 -2.93 -15.77 -25.71
CA TYR A 418 -1.72 -15.10 -26.17
C TYR A 418 -0.64 -15.31 -25.11
N ALA A 419 0.52 -15.86 -25.47
CA ALA A 419 1.54 -16.26 -24.50
C ALA A 419 2.96 -16.24 -25.09
N GLY A 420 3.96 -16.06 -24.22
CA GLY A 420 5.37 -15.94 -24.61
C GLY A 420 5.76 -14.49 -24.95
N ASP A 421 7.02 -14.30 -25.36
CA ASP A 421 7.59 -12.98 -25.64
C ASP A 421 6.81 -12.24 -26.73
N GLY A 422 6.35 -11.03 -26.41
CA GLY A 422 5.50 -10.23 -27.30
C GLY A 422 4.03 -10.67 -27.38
N LEU A 423 3.64 -11.69 -26.61
CA LEU A 423 2.29 -12.25 -26.53
C LEU A 423 1.67 -12.55 -27.91
N PRO A 424 2.31 -13.37 -28.77
CA PRO A 424 1.66 -13.88 -29.98
C PRO A 424 0.49 -14.81 -29.63
N GLU A 425 -0.46 -14.97 -30.56
CA GLU A 425 -1.57 -15.91 -30.37
C GLU A 425 -1.04 -17.35 -30.27
N ASP A 426 -1.36 -18.02 -29.17
CA ASP A 426 -0.97 -19.40 -28.91
C ASP A 426 -2.12 -20.35 -29.21
N ARG A 427 -1.98 -21.11 -30.31
CA ARG A 427 -2.96 -22.10 -30.77
C ARG A 427 -2.66 -23.52 -30.31
N ARG A 428 -1.56 -23.74 -29.58
CA ARG A 428 -1.13 -25.09 -29.16
C ARG A 428 -2.08 -25.70 -28.11
N GLU A 429 -2.79 -24.87 -27.36
CA GLU A 429 -3.72 -25.29 -26.30
C GLU A 429 -5.19 -25.38 -26.75
N ALA A 430 -5.47 -25.50 -28.05
CA ALA A 430 -6.86 -25.56 -28.55
C ALA A 430 -7.71 -26.65 -27.88
N GLY A 431 -7.10 -27.78 -27.50
CA GLY A 431 -7.77 -28.88 -26.77
C GLY A 431 -8.19 -28.53 -25.34
N LEU A 432 -7.65 -27.46 -24.75
CA LEU A 432 -7.99 -26.99 -23.40
C LEU A 432 -8.99 -25.84 -23.41
N ALA A 433 -9.42 -25.35 -24.58
CA ALA A 433 -10.24 -24.15 -24.72
C ALA A 433 -11.54 -24.22 -23.88
N MET A 434 -12.22 -25.37 -23.84
CA MET A 434 -13.42 -25.55 -23.02
C MET A 434 -13.13 -25.43 -21.52
N GLN A 435 -12.07 -26.07 -21.04
CA GLN A 435 -11.67 -26.03 -19.63
C GLN A 435 -11.24 -24.62 -19.22
N ARG A 436 -10.44 -23.95 -20.06
CA ARG A 436 -10.00 -22.57 -19.82
C ARG A 436 -11.15 -21.58 -19.87
N THR A 437 -12.09 -21.76 -20.80
CA THR A 437 -13.33 -20.97 -20.84
C THR A 437 -14.10 -21.10 -19.53
N ALA A 438 -14.34 -22.33 -19.06
CA ALA A 438 -15.03 -22.59 -17.81
C ALA A 438 -14.28 -22.02 -16.58
N PHE A 439 -12.95 -22.08 -16.59
CA PHE A 439 -12.13 -21.46 -15.54
C PHE A 439 -12.30 -19.94 -15.53
N VAL A 440 -12.08 -19.26 -16.67
CA VAL A 440 -12.14 -17.79 -16.79
C VAL A 440 -13.53 -17.26 -16.45
N THR A 441 -14.61 -17.89 -16.94
CA THR A 441 -15.98 -17.47 -16.63
C THR A 441 -16.44 -17.89 -15.22
N GLY A 442 -15.79 -18.90 -14.63
CA GLY A 442 -16.09 -19.41 -13.29
C GLY A 442 -15.42 -18.64 -12.15
N LEU A 443 -14.45 -17.76 -12.44
CA LEU A 443 -13.79 -16.95 -11.42
C LEU A 443 -14.78 -16.03 -10.71
N ALA A 444 -14.82 -16.14 -9.38
CA ALA A 444 -15.72 -15.34 -8.56
C ALA A 444 -15.28 -13.87 -8.51
N PRO A 445 -16.18 -12.89 -8.70
CA PRO A 445 -15.87 -11.47 -8.54
C PRO A 445 -15.42 -11.13 -7.13
N ALA A 446 -14.46 -10.21 -7.01
CA ALA A 446 -14.10 -9.61 -5.72
C ALA A 446 -15.27 -8.75 -5.22
N ARG A 447 -15.69 -8.95 -3.97
CA ARG A 447 -16.94 -8.35 -3.45
C ARG A 447 -16.73 -6.95 -2.89
N LEU A 448 -17.58 -6.01 -3.29
CA LEU A 448 -17.62 -4.67 -2.73
C LEU A 448 -18.78 -4.51 -1.73
N PRO A 449 -18.65 -3.57 -0.77
CA PRO A 449 -19.62 -3.32 0.30
C PRO A 449 -20.97 -2.75 -0.15
#